data_AF-A0A8S9LU84-F1
#
_entry.id   AF-A0A8S9LU84-F1
#
_cell.length_a   1.000
_cell.length_b   1.000
_cell.length_c   1.000
_cell.angle_alpha   90.00
_cell.angle_beta   90.00
_cell.angle_gamma   90.00
#
_symmetry.space_group_name_H-M   'P 1'
#
loop_
_entity.id
_entity.type
_entity.pdbx_description
1 polymer ?
#
loop_
_entity_poly.entity_id
_entity_poly.type
_entity_poly.pdbx_seq_one_letter_code
_entity_poly.pdbx_strand_id
1 'polypeptide(L)' 'MSSEVYYRSWMDKPHLDPNTNLLTEEYVQGIGEFMRLVQQQPDAKSVELCARSENVLKLF' A
#
# COMPACT_ATOMS: atom_id res chain seq x y z
N MET A 1 4.80 -20.24 2.77
CA MET A 1 5.50 -18.95 2.58
C MET A 1 4.94 -17.99 3.61
N SER A 2 5.78 -17.30 4.40
CA SER A 2 5.29 -16.30 5.37
C SER A 2 4.82 -15.05 4.59
N SER A 3 3.65 -14.52 4.94
CA SER A 3 3.04 -13.33 4.31
C SER A 3 3.88 -12.07 4.48
N GLU A 4 4.78 -12.06 5.45
CA GLU A 4 5.63 -10.93 5.82
C GLU A 4 6.71 -10.64 4.75
N VAL A 5 7.20 -11.69 4.07
CA VAL A 5 8.15 -11.56 2.95
C VAL A 5 7.47 -10.98 1.71
N TYR A 6 6.17 -11.24 1.54
CA TYR A 6 5.43 -10.79 0.36
C TYR A 6 5.04 -9.30 0.47
N TYR A 7 4.69 -8.80 1.67
CA TYR A 7 4.31 -7.41 1.85
C TYR A 7 5.44 -6.41 1.63
N ARG A 8 6.69 -6.76 1.97
CA ARG A 8 7.84 -5.87 1.76
C ARG A 8 8.40 -5.91 0.33
N SER A 9 8.17 -6.98 -0.40
CA SER A 9 8.74 -7.23 -1.73
C SER A 9 8.37 -6.18 -2.79
N TRP A 10 7.16 -5.60 -2.75
CA TRP A 10 6.73 -4.62 -3.75
C TRP A 10 6.95 -3.17 -3.32
N MET A 11 6.95 -2.89 -2.00
CA MET A 11 7.17 -1.54 -1.47
C MET A 11 8.65 -1.13 -1.53
N ASP A 12 9.55 -2.09 -1.36
CA ASP A 12 11.01 -1.88 -1.39
C ASP A 12 11.57 -1.72 -2.82
N LYS A 13 10.76 -1.95 -3.84
CA LYS A 13 11.14 -1.84 -5.26
C LYS A 13 10.86 -0.44 -5.82
N PRO A 14 11.48 -0.06 -6.94
CA PRO A 14 11.13 1.16 -7.65
C PRO A 14 9.65 1.18 -8.04
N HIS A 15 8.95 2.24 -7.65
CA HIS A 15 7.52 2.40 -7.94
C HIS A 15 7.27 2.85 -9.38
N LEU A 16 8.27 3.50 -9.99
CA LEU A 16 8.21 3.97 -11.36
C LEU A 16 9.14 3.14 -12.23
N ASP A 17 8.64 2.76 -13.40
CA ASP A 17 9.47 2.23 -14.46
C ASP A 17 10.35 3.38 -15.02
N PRO A 18 11.68 3.22 -15.05
CA PRO A 18 12.60 4.29 -15.43
C PRO A 18 12.54 4.65 -16.92
N ASN A 19 11.96 3.79 -17.76
CA ASN A 19 11.87 4.00 -19.20
C ASN A 19 10.57 4.73 -19.58
N THR A 20 9.51 4.54 -18.80
CA THR A 20 8.17 5.08 -19.10
C THR A 20 7.72 6.15 -18.13
N ASN A 21 8.36 6.28 -16.96
CA ASN A 21 7.90 7.09 -15.82
C ASN A 21 6.46 6.76 -15.37
N LEU A 22 5.98 5.55 -15.66
CA LEU A 22 4.69 5.05 -15.20
C LEU A 22 4.87 4.14 -13.99
N LEU A 23 3.80 3.92 -13.22
CA LEU A 23 3.82 2.99 -12.11
C LEU A 23 4.13 1.58 -12.59
N THR A 24 4.99 0.86 -11.86
CA THR A 24 5.28 -0.54 -12.16
C THR A 24 4.06 -1.40 -11.88
N GLU A 25 3.89 -2.46 -12.67
CA GLU A 25 2.77 -3.40 -12.50
C GLU A 25 2.77 -4.00 -11.08
N GLU A 26 3.95 -4.34 -10.58
CA GLU A 26 4.16 -4.88 -9.24
C GLU A 26 3.69 -3.91 -8.14
N TYR A 27 3.94 -2.60 -8.31
CA TYR A 27 3.50 -1.58 -7.37
C TYR A 27 1.98 -1.36 -7.44
N VAL A 28 1.40 -1.32 -8.65
CA VAL A 28 -0.06 -1.21 -8.83
C VAL A 28 -0.79 -2.39 -8.20
N GLN A 29 -0.28 -3.60 -8.40
CA GLN A 29 -0.84 -4.80 -7.80
C GLN A 29 -0.73 -4.75 -6.27
N GLY A 30 0.44 -4.38 -5.74
CA GLY A 30 0.67 -4.26 -4.31
C GLY A 30 -0.29 -3.28 -3.61
N ILE A 31 -0.50 -2.09 -4.22
CA ILE A 31 -1.51 -1.13 -3.74
C ILE A 31 -2.92 -1.73 -3.78
N GLY A 32 -3.29 -2.41 -4.86
CA GLY A 32 -4.61 -3.01 -5.01
C GLY A 32 -4.92 -4.04 -3.92
N GLU A 33 -3.95 -4.90 -3.59
CA GLU A 33 -4.05 -5.88 -2.50
C GLU A 33 -4.10 -5.20 -1.12
N PHE A 34 -3.26 -4.19 -0.91
CA PHE A 34 -3.27 -3.41 0.33
C PHE A 34 -4.62 -2.69 0.56
N MET A 35 -5.18 -2.04 -0.46
CA MET A 35 -6.46 -1.36 -0.35
C MET A 35 -7.61 -2.32 -0.04
N ARG A 36 -7.60 -3.54 -0.61
CA ARG A 36 -8.57 -4.58 -0.26
C ARG A 36 -8.47 -5.00 1.20
N LEU A 37 -7.25 -5.14 1.75
CA LEU A 37 -7.08 -5.43 3.17
C LEU A 37 -7.59 -4.30 4.06
N VAL A 38 -7.28 -3.04 3.71
CA VAL A 38 -7.77 -1.88 4.46
C VAL A 38 -9.29 -1.85 4.49
N GLN A 39 -9.96 -2.12 3.36
CA GLN A 39 -11.42 -2.17 3.29
C GLN A 39 -12.05 -3.29 4.13
N GLN A 40 -11.34 -4.38 4.35
CA GLN A 40 -11.80 -5.50 5.17
C GLN A 40 -11.65 -5.26 6.68
N GLN A 41 -10.92 -4.22 7.10
CA GLN A 41 -10.81 -3.90 8.52
C GLN A 41 -12.16 -3.39 9.05
N PRO A 42 -12.69 -3.96 10.15
CA PRO A 42 -13.99 -3.57 10.71
C PRO A 42 -14.05 -2.10 11.14
N ASP A 43 -12.90 -1.51 11.48
CA ASP A 43 -12.74 -0.08 11.81
C ASP A 43 -12.55 0.82 10.59
N ALA A 44 -12.59 0.30 9.36
CA ALA A 44 -12.45 1.11 8.14
C ALA A 44 -13.60 2.11 7.95
N LYS A 45 -14.75 1.92 8.62
CA LYS A 45 -15.79 2.97 8.72
C LYS A 45 -15.31 4.22 9.48
N SER A 46 -14.21 4.12 10.22
CA SER A 46 -13.57 5.20 10.97
C SER A 46 -12.43 5.89 10.19
N VAL A 47 -12.28 5.64 8.89
CA VAL A 47 -11.28 6.39 8.09
C VAL A 47 -11.63 7.86 7.87
N GLU A 48 -12.88 8.28 8.14
CA GLU A 48 -13.19 9.72 8.31
C GLU A 48 -12.42 10.35 9.48
N LEU A 49 -11.98 9.55 10.48
CA LEU A 49 -11.06 10.00 11.54
C LEU A 49 -9.58 9.78 11.20
N CYS A 50 -9.26 8.86 10.28
CA CYS A 50 -7.88 8.63 9.83
C CYS A 50 -7.36 9.76 8.92
N ALA A 51 -8.25 10.45 8.19
CA ALA A 51 -7.92 11.72 7.53
C ALA A 51 -7.52 12.85 8.52
N ARG A 52 -7.79 12.68 9.83
CA ARG A 52 -7.42 13.62 10.89
C ARG A 52 -6.18 13.22 11.68
N SER A 53 -5.47 12.18 11.25
CA SER A 53 -4.25 11.71 11.91
C SER A 53 -3.11 11.67 10.90
N GLU A 54 -2.30 12.74 10.89
CA GLU A 54 -1.09 12.98 10.08
C GLU A 54 0.05 11.94 10.27
N ASN A 55 -0.27 10.70 10.66
CA ASN A 55 0.72 9.71 11.10
C ASN A 55 0.62 8.35 10.40
N VAL A 56 -0.35 8.09 9.52
CA VAL A 56 -0.34 6.84 8.73
C VAL A 56 0.62 6.92 7.54
N LEU A 57 0.86 8.13 7.01
CA LEU A 57 1.86 8.38 5.98
C LEU A 57 3.31 8.50 6.52
N LYS A 58 3.53 8.37 7.84
CA LYS A 58 4.88 8.39 8.45
C LYS A 58 5.46 7.00 8.70
N LEU A 59 4.76 5.94 8.27
CA LEU A 59 5.24 4.55 8.37
C LEU A 59 5.85 4.02 7.06
N PHE A 60 6.03 4.89 6.06
CA PHE A 60 6.78 4.64 4.84
C PHE A 60 7.82 5.73 4.65
#